data_AF-A0A7Y5RIU4-F1
#
_entry.id   AF-A0A7Y5RIU4-F1
#
_cell.length_a   1.000
_cell.length_b   1.000
_cell.length_c   1.000
_cell.angle_alpha   90.00
_cell.angle_beta   90.00
_cell.angle_gamma   90.00
#
_symmetry.space_group_name_H-M   'P 1'
#
loop_
_entity.id
_entity.type
_entity.pdbx_description
1 polymer ?
#
loop_
_entity_poly.entity_id
_entity_poly.type
_entity_poly.pdbx_seq_one_letter_code
_entity_poly.pdbx_strand_id
1 'polypeptide(L)'
;MPGESRATHWRLTAAALLLALAAVRPAVPGEQVDTTAANLNVYFVVDTTSSIIAEDYGDERPRIEGVAADIAAIADALPGARYSVVTFDQDARVRLPLTTDTTALDAAVETLLPESYEESRG
;
A
#
# COMPACT_ATOMS: atom_id res chain seq x y z
N MET A 1 10.39 13.85 -66.14
CA MET A 1 10.15 14.57 -64.88
C MET A 1 11.09 13.99 -63.80
N PRO A 2 12.18 14.66 -63.39
CA PRO A 2 13.20 14.07 -62.51
C PRO A 2 12.95 14.21 -60.99
N GLY A 3 11.74 14.59 -60.55
CA GLY A 3 11.45 14.97 -59.16
C GLY A 3 10.73 13.92 -58.29
N GLU A 4 10.01 12.99 -58.88
CA GLU A 4 9.14 12.05 -58.15
C GLU A 4 9.92 10.96 -57.40
N SER A 5 11.06 10.52 -57.93
CA SER A 5 11.90 9.54 -57.26
C SER A 5 12.44 10.09 -55.94
N ARG A 6 13.03 11.28 -55.92
CA ARG A 6 13.63 11.87 -54.71
C ARG A 6 12.62 12.09 -53.58
N ALA A 7 11.42 12.57 -53.91
CA ALA A 7 10.34 12.75 -52.92
C ALA A 7 9.84 11.41 -52.36
N THR A 8 9.79 10.37 -53.19
CA THR A 8 9.38 9.02 -52.77
C THR A 8 10.43 8.38 -51.87
N HIS A 9 11.70 8.47 -52.25
CA HIS A 9 12.80 7.95 -51.44
C HIS A 9 12.84 8.65 -50.08
N TRP A 10 12.72 9.98 -50.03
CA TRP A 10 12.64 10.75 -48.78
C TRP A 10 11.48 10.32 -47.87
N ARG A 11 10.29 10.11 -48.44
CA ARG A 11 9.13 9.62 -47.68
C ARG A 11 9.38 8.22 -47.10
N LEU A 12 10.01 7.34 -47.87
CA LEU A 12 10.36 5.99 -47.41
C LEU A 12 11.44 6.04 -46.32
N THR A 13 12.47 6.89 -46.44
CA THR A 13 13.47 7.05 -45.36
C THR A 13 12.85 7.61 -44.10
N ALA A 14 11.95 8.60 -44.21
CA ALA A 14 11.23 9.15 -43.07
C ALA A 14 10.33 8.09 -42.40
N ALA A 15 9.60 7.29 -43.19
CA ALA A 15 8.79 6.20 -42.67
C ALA A 15 9.63 5.13 -41.97
N ALA A 16 10.77 4.74 -42.55
CA ALA A 16 11.70 3.78 -41.95
C ALA A 16 12.28 4.30 -40.62
N LEU A 17 12.63 5.59 -40.55
CA LEU A 17 13.10 6.23 -39.31
C LEU A 17 12.02 6.26 -38.22
N LEU A 18 10.78 6.59 -38.58
CA LEU A 18 9.65 6.57 -37.63
C LEU A 18 9.36 5.16 -37.12
N LEU A 19 9.43 4.15 -37.99
CA LEU A 19 9.28 2.75 -37.60
C LEU A 19 10.43 2.28 -36.70
N ALA A 20 11.66 2.67 -37.00
CA ALA A 20 12.81 2.38 -36.16
C ALA A 20 12.68 3.03 -34.77
N LEU A 21 12.24 4.29 -34.72
CA LEU A 21 11.98 5.00 -33.46
C LEU A 21 10.87 4.32 -32.64
N ALA A 22 9.78 3.91 -33.29
CA ALA A 22 8.70 3.16 -32.64
C ALA A 22 9.17 1.78 -32.15
N ALA A 23 10.05 1.09 -32.90
CA ALA A 23 10.59 -0.21 -32.55
C ALA A 23 11.53 -0.17 -31.34
N VAL A 24 12.29 0.93 -31.18
CA VAL A 24 13.11 1.18 -29.98
C VAL A 24 12.25 1.39 -28.73
N ARG A 25 10.93 1.59 -28.89
CA ARG A 25 9.95 1.80 -27.81
C ARG A 25 10.52 2.74 -26.74
N PRO A 26 10.87 3.99 -27.08
CA PRO A 26 11.34 4.95 -26.10
C PRO A 26 10.25 5.15 -25.06
N ALA A 27 10.40 4.50 -23.91
CA ALA A 27 9.49 4.62 -22.81
C ALA A 27 9.89 5.87 -22.03
N VAL A 28 8.97 6.82 -21.90
CA VAL A 28 9.04 7.80 -20.81
C VAL A 28 8.68 7.03 -19.56
N PRO A 29 9.51 7.01 -18.50
CA PRO A 29 9.12 6.40 -17.23
C PRO A 29 7.83 7.08 -16.76
N GLY A 30 6.71 6.37 -16.86
CA GLY A 30 5.50 6.73 -16.16
C GLY A 30 5.67 6.41 -14.68
N GLU A 31 4.88 7.03 -13.82
CA GLU A 31 4.79 6.58 -12.43
C GLU A 31 4.39 5.10 -12.45
N GLN A 32 5.22 4.27 -11.82
CA GLN A 32 4.91 2.87 -11.59
C GLN A 32 3.80 2.83 -10.55
N VAL A 33 2.54 2.96 -10.99
CA VAL A 33 1.42 2.51 -10.17
C VAL A 33 1.51 1.00 -10.21
N ASP A 34 2.10 0.41 -9.17
CA ASP A 34 2.18 -1.03 -8.99
C ASP A 34 0.74 -1.55 -8.82
N THR A 35 0.07 -1.75 -9.95
CA THR A 35 -1.32 -2.21 -10.03
C THR A 35 -1.38 -3.73 -10.06
N THR A 36 -0.32 -4.40 -9.60
CA THR A 36 -0.46 -5.74 -9.06
C THR A 36 -1.28 -5.60 -7.80
N ALA A 37 -2.60 -5.46 -7.96
CA ALA A 37 -3.53 -5.59 -6.86
C ALA A 37 -3.20 -6.94 -6.23
N ALA A 38 -2.56 -6.90 -5.06
CA ALA A 38 -2.30 -8.10 -4.30
C ALA A 38 -3.68 -8.67 -4.03
N ASN A 39 -4.13 -9.68 -4.77
CA ASN A 39 -5.44 -10.31 -4.59
C ASN A 39 -5.42 -11.21 -3.34
N LEU A 40 -4.86 -10.67 -2.26
CA LEU A 40 -4.62 -11.30 -0.98
C LEU A 40 -5.70 -10.86 0.00
N ASN A 41 -6.04 -11.78 0.89
CA ASN A 41 -6.81 -11.48 2.09
C ASN A 41 -5.84 -11.51 3.27
N VAL A 42 -5.66 -10.38 3.93
CA VAL A 42 -4.79 -10.22 5.09
C VAL A 42 -5.68 -10.09 6.33
N TYR A 43 -5.43 -10.96 7.31
CA TYR A 43 -6.14 -10.97 8.58
C TYR A 43 -5.16 -10.62 9.69
N PHE A 44 -5.34 -9.44 10.29
CA PHE A 44 -4.61 -9.05 11.48
C PHE A 44 -5.33 -9.64 12.69
N VAL A 45 -4.65 -10.49 13.45
CA VAL A 45 -5.17 -11.10 14.68
C VAL A 45 -4.36 -10.54 15.84
N VAL A 46 -4.96 -9.60 16.57
CA VAL A 46 -4.28 -8.75 17.55
C VAL A 46 -4.65 -9.19 18.97
N ASP A 47 -3.64 -9.45 19.79
CA ASP A 47 -3.80 -9.66 21.23
C ASP A 47 -4.14 -8.31 21.89
N THR A 48 -5.27 -8.23 22.59
CA THR A 48 -5.70 -7.04 23.33
C THR A 48 -5.80 -7.31 24.84
N THR A 49 -5.06 -8.29 25.35
CA THR A 49 -4.92 -8.52 26.80
C THR A 49 -4.23 -7.33 27.48
N SER A 50 -4.32 -7.25 28.81
CA SER A 50 -3.72 -6.15 29.58
C SER A 50 -2.21 -5.98 29.39
N SER A 51 -1.50 -6.97 28.86
CA SER A 51 -0.07 -6.84 28.54
C SER A 51 0.23 -5.95 27.34
N ILE A 52 -0.78 -5.66 26.50
CA ILE A 52 -0.58 -4.88 25.26
C ILE A 52 -0.29 -3.40 25.51
N ILE A 53 -0.63 -2.88 26.69
CA ILE A 53 -0.31 -1.51 27.13
C ILE A 53 1.08 -1.40 27.79
N ALA A 54 1.83 -2.50 27.89
CA ALA A 54 3.18 -2.46 28.45
C ALA A 54 4.10 -1.59 27.60
N GLU A 55 4.85 -0.70 28.26
CA GLU A 55 5.77 0.28 27.67
C GLU A 55 7.17 -0.31 27.46
N ASP A 56 7.26 -1.51 26.90
CA ASP A 56 8.53 -2.20 26.64
C ASP A 56 8.83 -2.40 25.15
N TYR A 57 8.10 -1.69 24.28
CA TYR A 57 8.35 -1.66 22.84
C TYR A 57 9.20 -0.45 22.44
N GLY A 58 10.37 -0.71 21.84
CA GLY A 58 11.25 0.34 21.32
C GLY A 58 11.68 1.34 22.41
N ASP A 59 11.44 2.63 22.14
CA ASP A 59 11.72 3.76 23.05
C ASP A 59 10.68 3.87 24.19
N GLU A 60 10.47 2.78 24.95
CA GLU A 60 9.53 2.73 26.09
C GLU A 60 8.08 3.05 25.69
N ARG A 61 7.67 2.64 24.48
CA ARG A 61 6.31 2.85 23.97
C ARG A 61 5.42 1.63 24.26
N PRO A 62 4.09 1.83 24.36
CA PRO A 62 3.14 0.73 24.44
C PRO A 62 3.28 -0.26 23.26
N ARG A 63 3.25 -1.56 23.54
CA ARG A 63 3.31 -2.61 22.49
C ARG A 63 2.26 -2.42 21.39
N ILE A 64 1.07 -1.94 21.74
CA ILE A 64 -0.02 -1.66 20.79
C ILE A 64 0.37 -0.63 19.71
N GLU A 65 1.24 0.34 20.03
CA GLU A 65 1.74 1.28 19.02
C GLU A 65 2.64 0.58 17.99
N GLY A 66 3.44 -0.39 18.44
CA GLY A 66 4.23 -1.24 17.54
C GLY A 66 3.34 -2.05 16.61
N VAL A 67 2.27 -2.65 17.15
CA VAL A 67 1.28 -3.38 16.35
C VAL A 67 0.61 -2.47 15.31
N ALA A 68 0.21 -1.27 15.70
CA ALA A 68 -0.40 -0.31 14.78
C ALA A 68 0.56 0.09 13.65
N ALA A 69 1.83 0.34 13.98
CA ALA A 69 2.87 0.65 13.00
C ALA A 69 3.12 -0.52 12.03
N ASP A 70 3.17 -1.75 12.54
CA ASP A 70 3.33 -2.95 11.70
C ASP A 70 2.14 -3.16 10.76
N ILE A 71 0.91 -2.95 11.25
CA ILE A 71 -0.30 -3.04 10.41
C ILE A 71 -0.23 -2.03 9.26
N ALA A 72 0.12 -0.77 9.55
CA ALA A 72 0.27 0.27 8.53
C ALA A 72 1.37 -0.09 7.51
N ALA A 73 2.54 -0.53 7.98
CA ALA A 73 3.65 -0.92 7.10
C ALA A 73 3.29 -2.11 6.19
N ILE A 74 2.55 -3.10 6.71
CA ILE A 74 2.06 -4.23 5.90
C ILE A 74 1.02 -3.76 4.88
N ALA A 75 0.11 -2.86 5.27
CA ALA A 75 -0.91 -2.33 4.38
C ALA A 75 -0.30 -1.55 3.21
N ASP A 76 0.71 -0.73 3.49
CA ASP A 76 1.48 0.01 2.49
C ASP A 76 2.26 -0.91 1.55
N ALA A 77 2.82 -2.01 2.07
CA ALA A 77 3.58 -2.99 1.28
C ALA A 77 2.70 -3.87 0.39
N LEU A 78 1.40 -3.98 0.67
CA LEU A 78 0.46 -4.86 -0.04
C LEU A 78 -0.71 -4.08 -0.68
N PRO A 79 -0.43 -3.12 -1.59
CA PRO A 79 -1.49 -2.35 -2.22
C PRO A 79 -2.48 -3.25 -2.98
N GLY A 80 -3.77 -2.96 -2.81
CA GLY A 80 -4.86 -3.70 -3.43
C GLY A 80 -5.29 -4.99 -2.72
N ALA A 81 -4.69 -5.34 -1.57
CA ALA A 81 -5.18 -6.40 -0.71
C ALA A 81 -6.49 -6.02 0.02
N ARG A 82 -7.16 -7.04 0.55
CA ARG A 82 -8.30 -6.89 1.46
C ARG A 82 -7.85 -7.16 2.88
N TYR A 83 -8.29 -6.33 3.81
CA TYR A 83 -7.85 -6.35 5.20
C TYR A 83 -9.01 -6.63 6.16
N SER A 84 -8.74 -7.39 7.21
CA SER A 84 -9.65 -7.61 8.33
C SER A 84 -8.87 -7.52 9.64
N VAL A 85 -9.50 -7.00 10.69
CA VAL A 85 -8.93 -6.92 12.03
C VAL A 85 -9.78 -7.75 12.97
N VAL A 86 -9.13 -8.68 13.65
CA VAL A 86 -9.71 -9.51 14.71
C VAL A 86 -8.89 -9.26 15.98
N THR A 87 -9.55 -8.94 17.08
CA THR A 87 -8.90 -8.79 18.38
C THR A 87 -9.24 -9.98 19.26
N PHE A 88 -8.36 -10.37 20.17
CA PHE A 88 -8.68 -11.36 21.20
C PHE A 88 -8.15 -10.96 22.57
N ASP A 89 -8.98 -11.20 23.59
CA ASP A 89 -8.61 -11.11 25.01
C ASP A 89 -9.17 -12.33 25.77
N GLN A 90 -10.28 -12.17 26.49
CA GLN A 90 -11.11 -13.28 26.97
C GLN A 90 -11.91 -13.93 25.83
N ASP A 91 -12.28 -13.15 24.80
CA ASP A 91 -13.03 -13.63 23.63
C ASP A 91 -12.48 -13.01 22.33
N ALA A 92 -12.62 -13.71 21.21
CA ALA A 92 -12.27 -13.17 19.90
C ALA A 92 -13.40 -12.33 19.30
N ARG A 93 -13.06 -11.18 18.72
CA ARG A 93 -14.03 -10.23 18.11
C ARG A 93 -13.51 -9.72 16.78
N VAL A 94 -14.34 -9.77 15.75
CA VAL A 94 -14.06 -9.11 14.46
C VAL A 94 -14.31 -7.62 14.64
N ARG A 95 -13.26 -6.80 14.58
CA ARG A 95 -13.33 -5.34 14.68
C ARG A 95 -13.57 -4.70 13.32
N LEU A 96 -12.92 -5.24 12.29
CA LEU A 96 -13.08 -4.80 10.91
C LEU A 96 -13.34 -6.03 10.04
N PRO A 97 -14.55 -6.19 9.48
CA PRO A 97 -14.82 -7.18 8.45
C PRO A 97 -13.91 -6.98 7.23
N LEU A 98 -13.65 -8.05 6.49
CA LEU A 98 -12.78 -8.01 5.31
C LEU A 98 -13.21 -6.92 4.31
N THR A 99 -12.34 -5.96 4.03
CA THR A 99 -12.61 -4.80 3.17
C THR A 99 -11.39 -4.39 2.35
N THR A 100 -11.58 -3.74 1.21
CA THR A 100 -10.50 -3.04 0.48
C THR A 100 -10.30 -1.59 0.95
N ASP A 101 -11.17 -1.09 1.84
CA ASP A 101 -11.10 0.28 2.33
C ASP A 101 -10.00 0.42 3.40
N THR A 102 -8.85 0.95 2.99
CA THR A 102 -7.71 1.19 3.87
C THR A 102 -7.98 2.32 4.87
N THR A 103 -8.87 3.26 4.56
CA THR A 103 -9.27 4.30 5.53
C THR A 103 -10.04 3.68 6.70
N ALA A 104 -10.87 2.68 6.42
CA ALA A 104 -11.55 1.90 7.45
C ALA A 104 -10.58 1.03 8.27
N LEU A 105 -9.50 0.54 7.66
CA LEU A 105 -8.41 -0.13 8.37
C LEU A 105 -7.72 0.82 9.35
N ASP A 106 -7.31 1.99 8.89
CA ASP A 106 -6.63 2.99 9.73
C ASP A 106 -7.51 3.41 10.91
N ALA A 107 -8.80 3.72 10.65
CA ALA A 107 -9.76 4.06 11.69
C ALA A 107 -9.96 2.91 12.71
N ALA A 108 -10.02 1.66 12.23
CA ALA A 108 -10.15 0.51 13.13
C ALA A 108 -8.93 0.34 14.03
N VAL A 109 -7.72 0.52 13.49
CA VAL A 109 -6.47 0.45 14.25
C VAL A 109 -6.34 1.59 15.25
N GLU A 110 -6.68 2.82 14.86
CA GLU A 110 -6.66 3.99 15.75
C GLU A 110 -7.53 3.78 16.99
N THR A 111 -8.72 3.17 16.84
CA THR A 111 -9.60 2.88 17.99
C THR A 111 -9.04 1.83 18.96
N LEU A 112 -7.99 1.10 18.58
CA LEU A 112 -7.28 0.17 19.47
C LEU A 112 -6.17 0.86 20.27
N LEU A 113 -5.73 2.05 19.83
CA LEU A 113 -4.71 2.79 20.54
C LEU A 113 -5.29 3.33 21.86
N PRO A 114 -4.56 3.23 22.98
CA PRO A 114 -4.98 3.82 24.24
C PRO A 114 -5.09 5.33 24.08
N GLU A 115 -6.15 5.94 24.63
CA GLU A 115 -6.11 7.38 24.87
C GLU A 115 -4.93 7.66 25.80
N SER A 116 -4.01 8.51 25.33
CA SER A 116 -2.82 8.92 26.07
C SER A 116 -3.14 9.19 27.54
N TYR A 117 -2.55 8.41 28.44
CA TYR A 117 -2.61 8.58 29.90
C TYR A 117 -1.90 9.90 30.31
N GLU A 118 -2.42 11.06 29.92
CA GLU A 118 -1.98 12.37 30.42
C GLU A 118 -2.77 12.82 31.66
N GLU A 119 -3.78 12.06 32.10
CA GLU A 119 -4.67 12.45 33.21
C GLU A 119 -4.60 11.49 34.41
N SER A 120 -3.39 11.16 34.89
CA SER A 120 -3.20 10.64 36.26
C SER A 120 -1.80 10.91 36.83
N ARG A 121 -1.32 12.14 36.61
CA ARG A 121 -0.32 12.76 37.49
C ARG A 121 -0.92 14.07 38.02
N GLY A 122 -1.76 13.93 39.04
CA GLY A 122 -2.37 15.01 39.81
C GLY A 122 -3.18 14.46 40.97
#